data_AF-A0A842V921-F1
#
_entry.id   AF-A0A842V921-F1
#
_cell.length_a   1.000
_cell.length_b   1.000
_cell.length_c   1.000
_cell.angle_alpha   90.00
_cell.angle_beta   90.00
_cell.angle_gamma   90.00
#
_symmetry.space_group_name_H-M   'P 1'
#
loop_
_entity.id
_entity.type
_entity.pdbx_description
1 polymer ?
#
loop_
_entity_poly.entity_id
_entity_poly.type
_entity_poly.pdbx_seq_one_letter_code
_entity_poly.pdbx_strand_id
1 'polypeptide(L)'
;MKRVDRFAKEGQRGPQYRGRISVFEEGTIPFRAYFAEFGFEEAFGTQNPEEKAEEHLRSLFRRNEFLKGDFALASLWGLDAVPQAEVYLYSAYDDWHGNHCVRAYVFKGGLFAPDERAIMCEDMAIVLGAEGFARRLPGNAELYMRNAPSIPGLCHRTVLRED
;
A
#
# COMPACT_ATOMS: atom_id res chain seq x y z
N MET A 1 2.90 4.42 15.28
CA MET A 1 1.57 3.81 15.42
C MET A 1 1.30 2.95 14.19
N LYS A 2 1.11 1.64 14.40
CA LYS A 2 0.81 0.66 13.35
C LYS A 2 -0.67 0.30 13.40
N ARG A 3 -1.35 0.26 12.25
CA ARG A 3 -2.75 -0.16 12.13
C ARG A 3 -2.89 -1.20 11.03
N VAL A 4 -3.47 -2.35 11.37
CA VAL A 4 -3.77 -3.43 10.41
C VAL A 4 -5.28 -3.56 10.28
N ASP A 5 -5.79 -3.36 9.06
CA ASP A 5 -7.18 -3.58 8.71
C ASP A 5 -7.26 -4.85 7.83
N ARG A 6 -8.17 -5.76 8.15
CA ARG A 6 -8.47 -6.92 7.29
C ARG A 6 -9.77 -6.69 6.55
N PHE A 7 -9.87 -7.18 5.33
CA PHE A 7 -11.04 -6.95 4.50
C PHE A 7 -11.89 -8.21 4.38
N ALA A 8 -13.20 -8.04 4.47
CA ALA A 8 -14.18 -9.03 4.07
C ALA A 8 -14.87 -8.56 2.78
N LYS A 9 -15.24 -9.48 1.91
CA LYS A 9 -15.99 -9.15 0.70
C LYS A 9 -17.46 -8.91 1.04
N GLU A 10 -18.00 -7.78 0.60
CA GLU A 10 -19.43 -7.48 0.68
C GLU A 10 -20.04 -7.52 -0.71
N GLY A 11 -20.95 -8.46 -0.96
CA GLY A 11 -21.72 -8.50 -2.21
C GLY A 11 -20.87 -8.48 -3.49
N GLN A 12 -20.91 -7.38 -4.25
CA GLN A 12 -20.36 -7.20 -5.61
C GLN A 12 -18.86 -7.55 -5.80
N ARG A 13 -18.43 -7.61 -7.07
CA ARG A 13 -17.00 -7.69 -7.47
C ARG A 13 -16.26 -6.42 -7.01
N GLY A 14 -15.32 -6.57 -6.08
CA GLY A 14 -14.41 -5.51 -5.61
C GLY A 14 -12.94 -5.97 -5.66
N PRO A 15 -11.98 -5.06 -5.46
CA PRO A 15 -10.56 -5.32 -5.69
C PRO A 15 -10.03 -6.46 -4.83
N GLN A 16 -9.19 -7.36 -5.34
CA GLN A 16 -8.75 -8.60 -4.68
C GLN A 16 -7.67 -8.37 -3.63
N TYR A 17 -8.02 -7.62 -2.59
CA TYR A 17 -7.18 -7.41 -1.40
C TYR A 17 -7.77 -8.07 -0.16
N ARG A 18 -6.90 -8.75 0.60
CA ARG A 18 -7.24 -9.40 1.88
C ARG A 18 -7.10 -8.47 3.08
N GLY A 19 -6.36 -7.38 2.93
CA GLY A 19 -6.11 -6.45 4.01
C GLY A 19 -5.18 -5.33 3.63
N ARG A 20 -4.92 -4.49 4.63
CA ARG A 20 -4.08 -3.31 4.53
C ARG A 20 -3.39 -3.03 5.84
N ILE A 21 -2.18 -2.50 5.75
CA ILE A 21 -1.48 -1.90 6.88
C ILE A 21 -1.26 -0.41 6.61
N SER A 22 -1.34 0.41 7.66
CA SER A 22 -0.85 1.78 7.65
C SER A 22 0.20 1.94 8.74
N VAL A 23 1.36 2.47 8.36
CA VAL A 23 2.52 2.63 9.23
C VAL A 23 2.88 4.11 9.35
N PHE A 24 2.87 4.61 10.59
CA PHE A 24 3.26 5.96 10.98
C PHE A 24 4.38 5.90 12.01
N GLU A 25 5.61 5.94 11.53
CA GLU A 25 6.81 5.90 12.38
C GLU A 25 7.79 6.97 11.92
N GLU A 26 8.30 7.73 12.88
CA GLU A 26 9.34 8.73 12.65
C GLU A 26 10.59 8.09 12.03
N GLY A 27 11.26 8.82 11.14
CA GLY A 27 12.47 8.34 10.46
C GLY A 27 12.21 7.38 9.29
N THR A 28 10.96 7.07 8.97
CA THR A 28 10.58 6.33 7.77
C THR A 28 9.53 7.08 6.96
N ILE A 29 9.43 6.79 5.66
CA ILE A 29 8.33 7.32 4.84
C ILE A 29 7.04 6.67 5.33
N PRO A 30 6.03 7.45 5.77
CA PRO A 30 4.76 6.85 6.17
C PRO A 30 4.12 6.20 4.94
N PHE A 31 3.61 4.99 5.13
CA PHE A 31 3.05 4.25 4.01
C PHE A 31 1.79 3.50 4.39
N ARG A 32 1.01 3.21 3.36
CA ARG A 32 -0.14 2.34 3.42
C ARG A 32 -0.01 1.27 2.36
N ALA A 33 -0.06 0.03 2.78
CA ALA A 33 0.21 -1.12 1.93
C ALA A 33 -1.00 -2.04 1.90
N TYR A 34 -1.42 -2.40 0.69
CA TYR A 34 -2.53 -3.27 0.37
C TYR A 34 -1.99 -4.66 0.03
N PHE A 35 -2.54 -5.68 0.69
CA PHE A 35 -2.10 -7.07 0.55
C PHE A 35 -3.05 -7.80 -0.37
N ALA A 36 -2.58 -8.24 -1.54
CA ALA A 36 -3.41 -8.95 -2.50
C ALA A 36 -3.87 -10.30 -1.92
N GLU A 37 -5.00 -10.81 -2.42
CA GLU A 37 -5.42 -12.19 -2.14
C GLU A 37 -4.51 -13.18 -2.88
N PHE A 38 -4.19 -12.88 -4.15
CA PHE A 38 -3.40 -13.75 -5.02
C PHE A 38 -1.91 -13.79 -4.63
N GLY A 39 -1.37 -15.01 -4.47
CA GLY A 39 0.06 -15.29 -4.27
C GLY A 39 0.68 -14.74 -2.98
N PHE A 40 -0.07 -14.00 -2.16
CA PHE A 40 0.49 -13.27 -1.02
C PHE A 40 1.06 -14.21 0.05
N GLU A 41 0.33 -15.25 0.46
CA GLU A 41 0.87 -16.21 1.45
C GLU A 41 1.99 -17.08 0.88
N GLU A 42 1.99 -17.31 -0.44
CA GLU A 42 3.07 -18.07 -1.08
C GLU A 42 4.38 -17.28 -1.03
N ALA A 43 4.32 -15.96 -1.26
CA ALA A 43 5.49 -15.08 -1.24
C ALA A 43 5.92 -14.65 0.17
N PHE A 44 4.98 -14.43 1.09
CA PHE A 44 5.26 -13.92 2.44
C PHE A 44 5.09 -14.98 3.55
N GLY A 45 4.73 -16.22 3.19
CA GLY A 45 4.48 -17.32 4.12
C GLY A 45 3.08 -17.29 4.75
N THR A 46 2.76 -18.33 5.53
CA THR A 46 1.44 -18.45 6.20
C THR A 46 1.44 -17.90 7.62
N GLN A 47 2.62 -17.83 8.25
CA GLN A 47 2.81 -17.26 9.59
C GLN A 47 3.23 -15.80 9.49
N ASN A 48 2.37 -14.92 10.03
CA ASN A 48 2.51 -13.47 10.04
C ASN A 48 2.89 -12.83 8.68
N PRO A 49 2.16 -13.13 7.60
CA PRO A 49 2.52 -12.60 6.28
C PRO A 49 2.48 -11.08 6.20
N GLU A 50 1.59 -10.42 6.96
CA GLU A 50 1.51 -8.96 6.98
C GLU A 50 2.76 -8.31 7.61
N GLU A 51 3.38 -8.95 8.61
CA GLU A 51 4.65 -8.48 9.20
C GLU A 51 5.79 -8.60 8.21
N LYS A 52 5.91 -9.74 7.53
CA LYS A 52 6.95 -9.97 6.52
C LYS A 52 6.79 -9.05 5.30
N ALA A 53 5.55 -8.79 4.89
CA ALA A 53 5.25 -7.82 3.83
C ALA A 53 5.64 -6.39 4.23
N GLU A 54 5.39 -6.01 5.49
CA GLU A 54 5.83 -4.73 6.04
C GLU A 54 7.36 -4.63 6.08
N GLU A 55 8.05 -5.63 6.60
CA GLU A 55 9.51 -5.70 6.62
C GLU A 55 10.11 -5.63 5.21
N HIS A 56 9.48 -6.30 4.24
CA HIS A 56 9.86 -6.24 2.84
C HIS A 56 9.79 -4.80 2.30
N LEU A 57 8.68 -4.09 2.50
CA LEU A 57 8.56 -2.68 2.11
C LEU A 57 9.56 -1.77 2.81
N ARG A 58 9.78 -1.95 4.12
CA ARG A 58 10.80 -1.20 4.85
C ARG A 58 12.20 -1.45 4.30
N SER A 59 12.49 -2.69 3.90
CA SER A 59 13.74 -3.03 3.21
C SER A 59 13.85 -2.32 1.87
N LEU A 60 12.77 -2.26 1.08
CA LEU A 60 12.72 -1.51 -0.18
C LEU A 60 13.02 -0.02 0.03
N PHE A 61 12.34 0.64 0.98
CA PHE A 61 12.58 2.06 1.27
C PHE A 61 14.01 2.33 1.76
N ARG A 62 14.58 1.45 2.58
CA ARG A 62 15.97 1.60 3.06
C ARG A 62 17.02 1.42 1.97
N ARG A 63 16.79 0.49 1.04
CA ARG A 63 17.77 0.10 0.01
C ARG A 63 17.72 0.98 -1.25
N ASN A 64 16.63 1.71 -1.47
CA ASN A 64 16.39 2.46 -2.69
C ASN A 64 16.28 3.95 -2.38
N GLU A 65 17.41 4.67 -2.44
CA GLU A 65 17.48 6.10 -2.09
C GLU A 65 16.59 7.03 -2.93
N PHE A 66 16.11 6.55 -4.09
CA PHE A 66 15.18 7.29 -4.95
C PHE A 66 13.72 7.20 -4.48
N LEU A 67 13.40 6.28 -3.56
CA LEU A 67 12.13 6.25 -2.87
C LEU A 67 12.17 7.27 -1.72
N LYS A 68 12.07 8.55 -2.06
CA LYS A 68 11.96 9.67 -1.10
C LYS A 68 10.70 10.46 -1.40
N GLY A 69 9.81 10.56 -0.42
CA GLY A 69 8.54 11.27 -0.55
C GLY A 69 7.86 11.45 0.79
N ASP A 70 6.74 12.18 0.79
CA ASP A 70 5.99 12.50 2.00
C ASP A 70 5.15 11.32 2.47
N PHE A 71 4.64 10.53 1.52
CA PHE A 71 3.98 9.26 1.81
C PHE A 71 4.03 8.30 0.61
N ALA A 72 3.77 7.03 0.88
CA ALA A 72 3.64 6.01 -0.15
C ALA A 72 2.34 5.21 -0.01
N LEU A 73 1.77 4.82 -1.16
CA LEU A 73 0.83 3.72 -1.24
C LEU A 73 1.53 2.53 -1.89
N ALA A 74 1.26 1.32 -1.44
CA ALA A 74 1.82 0.12 -2.03
C ALA A 74 0.77 -0.97 -2.23
N SER A 75 0.92 -1.75 -3.30
CA SER A 75 0.25 -3.04 -3.49
C SER A 75 1.32 -4.13 -3.38
N LEU A 76 1.08 -5.18 -2.58
CA LEU A 76 1.96 -6.35 -2.50
C LEU A 76 1.22 -7.62 -2.88
N TRP A 77 1.90 -8.44 -3.66
CA TRP A 77 1.41 -9.76 -4.09
C TRP A 77 2.58 -10.73 -4.23
N GLY A 78 2.27 -11.97 -4.58
CA GLY A 78 3.27 -12.96 -4.95
C GLY A 78 3.08 -13.43 -6.38
N LEU A 79 4.20 -13.71 -7.04
CA LEU A 79 4.23 -14.43 -8.31
C LEU A 79 5.34 -15.46 -8.22
N ASP A 80 5.02 -16.74 -8.41
CA ASP A 80 5.96 -17.87 -8.26
C ASP A 80 6.71 -17.85 -6.92
N ALA A 81 5.98 -17.59 -5.82
CA ALA A 81 6.52 -17.40 -4.47
C ALA A 81 7.56 -16.26 -4.32
N VAL A 82 7.70 -15.40 -5.34
CA VAL A 82 8.55 -14.20 -5.27
C VAL A 82 7.71 -12.99 -4.86
N PRO A 83 8.09 -12.28 -3.77
CA PRO A 83 7.45 -11.03 -3.38
C PRO A 83 7.49 -9.99 -4.49
N GLN A 84 6.34 -9.39 -4.75
CA GLN A 84 6.19 -8.26 -5.67
C GLN A 84 5.66 -7.06 -4.90
N ALA A 85 6.09 -5.87 -5.30
CA ALA A 85 5.55 -4.62 -4.78
C ALA A 85 5.41 -3.57 -5.88
N GLU A 86 4.25 -2.95 -5.94
CA GLU A 86 4.00 -1.75 -6.70
C GLU A 86 3.89 -0.58 -5.73
N VAL A 87 4.77 0.40 -5.85
CA VAL A 87 4.89 1.52 -4.92
C VAL A 87 4.57 2.82 -5.64
N TYR A 88 3.56 3.52 -5.14
CA TYR A 88 3.14 4.85 -5.58
C TYR A 88 3.62 5.86 -4.55
N LEU A 89 4.65 6.59 -4.95
CA LEU A 89 5.27 7.61 -4.12
C LEU A 89 4.62 8.96 -4.40
N TYR A 90 4.26 9.64 -3.33
CA TYR A 90 3.68 10.97 -3.36
C TYR A 90 4.64 11.97 -2.72
N SER A 91 4.86 13.06 -3.44
CA SER A 91 5.64 14.21 -2.98
C SER A 91 4.88 15.50 -3.24
N ALA A 92 4.82 16.39 -2.26
CA ALA A 92 4.35 17.76 -2.41
C ALA A 92 5.39 18.60 -3.16
N TYR A 93 4.95 19.36 -4.16
CA TYR A 93 5.73 20.50 -4.67
C TYR A 93 5.31 21.78 -3.93
N ASP A 94 4.04 21.88 -3.58
CA ASP A 94 3.41 22.82 -2.63
C ASP A 94 2.23 22.06 -1.98
N ASP A 95 1.86 22.44 -0.76
CA ASP A 95 0.92 21.83 0.19
C ASP A 95 -0.08 20.76 -0.31
N TRP A 96 -0.33 19.80 0.59
CA TRP A 96 -1.23 18.61 0.60
C TRP A 96 -2.58 18.68 -0.17
N HIS A 97 -2.99 19.85 -0.65
CA HIS A 97 -4.21 20.11 -1.42
C HIS A 97 -4.04 20.06 -2.96
N GLY A 98 -2.84 19.83 -3.48
CA GLY A 98 -2.56 19.77 -4.93
C GLY A 98 -2.53 18.36 -5.52
N ASN A 99 -2.70 18.25 -6.85
CA ASN A 99 -2.40 17.03 -7.61
C ASN A 99 -0.91 16.69 -7.47
N HIS A 100 -0.55 15.95 -6.43
CA HIS A 100 0.81 15.46 -6.23
C HIS A 100 1.29 14.69 -7.46
N CYS A 101 2.57 14.90 -7.80
CA CYS A 101 3.23 14.00 -8.74
C CYS A 101 3.26 12.60 -8.13
N VAL A 102 2.56 11.66 -8.76
CA VAL A 102 2.63 10.25 -8.39
C VAL A 102 3.72 9.61 -9.21
N ARG A 103 4.74 9.06 -8.56
CA ARG A 103 5.73 8.21 -9.20
C ARG A 103 5.43 6.76 -8.86
N ALA A 104 5.23 5.94 -9.87
CA ALA A 104 5.03 4.51 -9.71
C ALA A 104 6.35 3.75 -9.93
N TYR A 105 6.64 2.81 -9.04
CA TYR A 105 7.81 1.95 -9.06
C TYR A 105 7.36 0.50 -8.85
N VAL A 106 7.93 -0.43 -9.62
CA VAL A 106 7.65 -1.86 -9.49
C VAL A 106 8.91 -2.56 -8.98
N PHE A 107 8.73 -3.50 -8.05
CA PHE A 107 9.79 -4.29 -7.45
C PHE A 107 9.46 -5.78 -7.51
N LYS A 108 10.47 -6.58 -7.86
CA LYS A 108 10.42 -8.04 -7.91
C LYS A 108 11.51 -8.64 -7.05
N GLY A 109 11.14 -9.41 -6.03
CA GLY A 109 12.08 -10.01 -5.09
C GLY A 109 12.96 -8.97 -4.38
N GLY A 110 12.48 -7.73 -4.25
CA GLY A 110 13.24 -6.63 -3.67
C GLY A 110 14.12 -5.84 -4.65
N LEU A 111 14.10 -6.16 -5.95
CA LEU A 111 14.86 -5.47 -6.99
C LEU A 111 13.94 -4.56 -7.82
N PHE A 112 14.40 -3.36 -8.15
CA PHE A 112 13.66 -2.42 -8.97
C PHE A 112 13.55 -2.92 -10.42
N ALA A 113 12.33 -2.96 -10.97
CA ALA A 113 12.00 -3.46 -12.30
C ALA A 113 11.32 -2.35 -13.14
N PRO A 114 12.08 -1.40 -13.71
CA PRO A 114 11.52 -0.21 -14.38
C PRO A 114 10.72 -0.51 -15.66
N ASP A 115 11.04 -1.61 -16.34
CA ASP A 115 10.41 -1.99 -17.62
C ASP A 115 9.09 -2.77 -17.44
N GLU A 116 8.77 -3.16 -16.19
CA GLU A 116 7.58 -3.93 -15.86
C GLU A 116 6.36 -3.06 -15.49
N ARG A 117 6.37 -1.77 -15.89
CA ARG A 117 5.20 -0.87 -15.72
C ARG A 117 3.92 -1.37 -16.41
N ALA A 118 3.98 -2.41 -17.22
CA ALA A 118 2.81 -3.06 -17.84
C ALA A 118 2.18 -4.14 -16.94
N ILE A 119 2.84 -4.56 -15.85
CA ILE A 119 2.33 -5.51 -14.85
C ILE A 119 1.84 -4.70 -13.64
N MET A 120 0.93 -3.76 -13.88
CA MET A 120 0.24 -3.04 -12.81
C MET A 120 -0.92 -3.89 -12.32
N CYS A 121 -1.11 -3.95 -11.00
CA CYS A 121 -2.27 -4.62 -10.44
C CYS A 121 -3.52 -3.78 -10.78
N GLU A 122 -4.42 -4.29 -11.63
CA GLU A 122 -5.64 -3.55 -12.02
C GLU A 122 -6.49 -3.14 -10.80
N ASP A 123 -6.49 -3.98 -9.76
CA ASP A 123 -7.14 -3.69 -8.48
C ASP A 123 -6.55 -2.47 -7.78
N MET A 124 -5.25 -2.20 -7.97
CA MET A 124 -4.60 -1.02 -7.42
C MET A 124 -5.10 0.25 -8.09
N ALA A 125 -5.48 0.21 -9.36
CA ALA A 125 -6.09 1.36 -10.04
C ALA A 125 -7.43 1.77 -9.38
N ILE A 126 -8.25 0.78 -8.98
CA ILE A 126 -9.49 1.01 -8.23
C ILE A 126 -9.19 1.66 -6.88
N VAL A 127 -8.22 1.10 -6.16
CA VAL A 127 -7.78 1.62 -4.84
C VAL A 127 -7.26 3.05 -4.97
N LEU A 128 -6.42 3.34 -5.95
CA LEU A 128 -5.89 4.68 -6.20
C LEU A 128 -6.98 5.70 -6.50
N GLY A 129 -8.08 5.31 -7.15
CA GLY A 129 -9.23 6.17 -7.36
C GLY A 129 -9.88 6.60 -6.04
N ALA A 130 -10.15 5.63 -5.15
CA ALA A 130 -10.72 5.90 -3.82
C ALA A 130 -9.77 6.72 -2.93
N GLU A 131 -8.48 6.35 -2.92
CA GLU A 131 -7.43 7.05 -2.17
C GLU A 131 -7.22 8.48 -2.69
N GLY A 132 -7.23 8.66 -4.01
CA GLY A 132 -7.15 9.95 -4.66
C GLY A 132 -8.33 10.87 -4.31
N PHE A 133 -9.55 10.33 -4.26
CA PHE A 133 -10.73 11.08 -3.83
C PHE A 133 -10.64 11.49 -2.36
N ALA A 134 -10.34 10.54 -1.47
CA ALA A 134 -10.31 10.80 -0.03
C ALA A 134 -9.18 11.77 0.37
N ARG A 135 -8.03 11.70 -0.30
CA ARG A 135 -6.94 12.66 -0.09
C ARG A 135 -7.29 14.09 -0.47
N ARG A 136 -8.15 14.28 -1.49
CA ARG A 136 -8.60 15.62 -1.94
C ARG A 136 -9.62 16.26 -1.00
N LEU A 137 -10.15 15.51 -0.03
CA LEU A 137 -11.01 16.08 1.01
C LEU A 137 -10.16 16.97 1.94
N PRO A 138 -10.76 18.00 2.58
CA PRO A 138 -10.03 18.89 3.49
C PRO A 138 -9.39 18.08 4.64
N GLY A 139 -8.08 18.21 4.83
CA GLY A 139 -7.31 17.50 5.87
C GLY A 139 -5.80 17.65 5.69
N ASN A 140 -5.00 17.02 6.56
CA ASN A 140 -3.55 16.90 6.43
C ASN A 140 -3.15 15.42 6.23
N ALA A 141 -1.86 15.18 5.97
CA ALA A 141 -1.31 13.85 5.72
C ALA A 141 -1.68 12.84 6.80
N GLU A 142 -1.43 13.21 8.04
CA GLU A 142 -1.68 12.41 9.22
C GLU A 142 -3.16 12.02 9.34
N LEU A 143 -4.08 12.96 9.11
CA LEU A 143 -5.51 12.73 9.24
C LEU A 143 -6.02 11.76 8.17
N TYR A 144 -5.65 11.95 6.91
CA TYR A 144 -5.97 11.02 5.80
C TYR A 144 -5.42 9.62 6.08
N MET A 145 -4.23 9.58 6.65
CA MET A 145 -3.53 8.37 6.94
C MET A 145 -4.14 7.57 8.10
N ARG A 146 -4.64 8.27 9.13
CA ARG A 146 -5.44 7.71 10.23
C ARG A 146 -6.84 7.29 9.76
N ASN A 147 -7.42 8.03 8.82
CA ASN A 147 -8.77 7.84 8.30
C ASN A 147 -8.73 7.34 6.85
N ALA A 148 -8.28 6.11 6.70
CA ALA A 148 -8.23 5.47 5.40
C ALA A 148 -9.64 5.36 4.77
N PRO A 149 -9.78 5.57 3.45
CA PRO A 149 -11.08 5.55 2.82
C PRO A 149 -11.71 4.16 2.84
N SER A 150 -13.04 4.16 2.84
CA SER A 150 -13.84 3.02 2.44
C SER A 150 -13.65 2.77 0.95
N ILE A 151 -13.36 1.52 0.57
CA ILE A 151 -13.22 1.12 -0.83
C ILE A 151 -14.44 0.29 -1.22
N PRO A 152 -15.18 0.66 -2.29
CA PRO A 152 -16.32 -0.11 -2.75
C PRO A 152 -15.97 -1.59 -2.98
N GLY A 153 -16.82 -2.50 -2.47
CA GLY A 153 -16.61 -3.95 -2.55
C GLY A 153 -15.65 -4.53 -1.51
N LEU A 154 -15.08 -3.70 -0.64
CA LEU A 154 -14.29 -4.13 0.52
C LEU A 154 -14.93 -3.63 1.82
N CYS A 155 -15.33 -4.55 2.69
CA CYS A 155 -15.73 -4.25 4.05
C CYS A 155 -14.52 -4.26 4.97
N HIS A 156 -14.31 -3.17 5.70
CA HIS A 156 -13.19 -3.03 6.61
C HIS A 156 -13.52 -3.62 7.98
N ARG A 157 -12.79 -4.68 8.38
CA ARG A 157 -12.75 -5.15 9.76
C ARG A 157 -11.43 -4.70 10.39
N THR A 158 -11.50 -3.77 11.34
CA THR A 158 -10.31 -3.36 12.11
C THR A 158 -9.94 -4.51 13.04
N VAL A 159 -8.71 -5.02 12.94
CA VAL A 159 -8.17 -5.99 13.89
C VAL A 159 -7.12 -5.26 14.70
N LEU A 160 -7.45 -4.94 15.96
CA LEU A 160 -6.48 -4.39 16.89
C LEU A 160 -5.48 -5.51 17.21
N ARG A 161 -4.20 -5.30 16.86
CA ARG A 161 -3.11 -6.09 17.42
C ARG A 161 -2.64 -5.32 18.64
N GLU A 162 -2.76 -5.95 19.81
CA GLU A 162 -2.06 -5.49 20.99
C GLU A 162 -0.56 -5.74 20.77
N ASP A 163 0.25 -4.71 20.98
CA ASP A 163 1.72 -4.78 20.93
C ASP A 163 2.26 -5.66 22.08
#